data_AF-A0A090W8I9-F1
#
_entry.id   AF-A0A090W8I9-F1
#
_cell.length_a   1.000
_cell.length_b   1.000
_cell.length_c   1.000
_cell.angle_alpha   90.00
_cell.angle_beta   90.00
_cell.angle_gamma   90.00
#
_symmetry.space_group_name_H-M   'P 1'
#
loop_
_entity.id
_entity.type
_entity.pdbx_description
1 polymer ?
#
loop_
_entity_poly.entity_id
_entity_poly.type
_entity_poly.pdbx_seq_one_letter_code
_entity_poly.pdbx_strand_id
1 'polypeptide(L)' 'MAALSSIRIKGEIQDFYHRKIKEGKNKMSILNAIRNKIVLRVFACVKNNRMYQKNYEYLLG' A
#
# COMPACT_ATOMS: atom_id res chain seq x y z
N MET A 1 8.26 -12.22 0.14
CA MET A 1 6.96 -11.68 -0.33
C MET A 1 6.89 -10.17 -0.08
N ALA A 2 6.47 -9.37 -1.06
CA ALA A 2 6.46 -7.90 -0.98
C ALA A 2 5.67 -7.32 0.20
N ALA A 3 4.46 -7.83 0.47
CA ALA A 3 3.62 -7.37 1.59
C ALA A 3 4.25 -7.60 2.98
N LEU A 4 5.00 -8.69 3.16
CA LEU A 4 5.72 -8.97 4.42
C LEU A 4 6.96 -8.09 4.57
N SER A 5 7.61 -7.73 3.46
CA SER A 5 8.73 -6.79 3.49
C SER A 5 8.26 -5.35 3.75
N SER A 6 7.13 -4.94 3.19
CA SER A 6 6.65 -3.55 3.33
C SER A 6 6.21 -3.19 4.75
N ILE A 7 5.70 -4.13 5.54
CA ILE A 7 5.34 -3.87 6.94
C ILE A 7 6.54 -3.71 7.89
N ARG A 8 7.74 -4.12 7.44
CA ARG A 8 8.99 -4.01 8.22
C ARG A 8 9.67 -2.64 8.04
N ILE A 9 9.26 -1.89 7.03
CA ILE A 9 9.83 -0.58 6.68
C ILE A 9 8.88 0.51 7.18
N LYS A 10 9.42 1.55 7.83
CA LYS A 10 8.64 2.71 8.27
C LYS A 10 7.96 3.40 7.09
N GLY A 11 6.67 3.68 7.23
CA GLY A 11 5.87 4.41 6.25
C GLY A 11 4.42 3.94 6.20
N GLU A 12 3.68 4.46 5.22
CA GLU A 12 2.22 4.34 5.14
C GLU A 12 1.68 2.89 5.17
N ILE A 13 2.43 1.91 4.64
CA ILE A 13 2.00 0.50 4.62
C ILE A 13 2.11 -0.10 6.02
N GLN A 14 3.17 0.22 6.75
CA GLN A 14 3.35 -0.17 8.15
C GLN A 14 2.29 0.52 9.03
N ASP A 15 2.05 1.82 8.82
CA ASP A 15 1.02 2.56 9.56
C ASP A 15 -0.38 1.99 9.31
N PHE A 16 -0.69 1.65 8.05
CA PHE A 16 -1.92 0.96 7.68
C PHE A 16 -2.05 -0.39 8.38
N TYR A 17 -0.99 -1.19 8.41
CA TYR A 17 -0.97 -2.49 9.10
C TYR A 17 -1.28 -2.31 10.59
N HIS A 18 -0.55 -1.44 11.30
CA HIS A 18 -0.75 -1.23 12.73
C HIS A 18 -2.13 -0.66 13.05
N ARG A 19 -2.64 0.26 12.22
CA ARG A 19 -4.00 0.78 12.38
C ARG A 19 -5.04 -0.34 12.27
N LYS A 20 -4.92 -1.22 11.26
CA LYS A 20 -5.86 -2.33 11.09
C LYS A 20 -5.75 -3.39 12.18
N ILE A 21 -4.57 -3.60 12.75
CA ILE A 21 -4.40 -4.43 13.94
C ILE A 21 -5.13 -3.83 15.15
N LYS A 22 -5.01 -2.51 15.38
CA LYS A 22 -5.74 -1.81 16.46
C LYS A 22 -7.27 -1.86 16.28
N GLU A 23 -7.74 -1.89 15.04
CA GLU A 23 -9.16 -2.12 14.70
C GLU A 23 -9.62 -3.59 14.92
N GLY A 24 -8.75 -4.49 15.39
CA GLY A 24 -9.08 -5.89 15.67
C GLY A 24 -9.17 -6.79 14.42
N LYS A 25 -8.66 -6.36 13.27
CA LYS A 25 -8.71 -7.16 12.04
C LYS A 25 -7.70 -8.31 12.06
N ASN A 26 -8.06 -9.43 11.44
CA ASN A 26 -7.18 -10.59 11.32
C ASN A 26 -5.92 -10.27 10.48
N LYS A 27 -4.73 -10.65 10.97
CA LYS A 27 -3.43 -10.41 10.33
C LYS A 27 -3.40 -10.82 8.85
N MET A 28 -3.98 -11.96 8.50
CA MET A 28 -3.97 -12.46 7.12
C MET A 28 -4.85 -11.61 6.20
N SER A 29 -6.02 -11.18 6.69
CA SER A 29 -6.91 -10.28 5.95
C SER A 29 -6.22 -8.93 5.68
N ILE A 30 -5.48 -8.40 6.67
CA ILE A 30 -4.71 -7.16 6.50
C ILE A 30 -3.60 -7.35 5.45
N LEU A 31 -2.88 -8.48 5.47
CA LEU A 31 -1.86 -8.78 4.46
C LEU A 31 -2.46 -8.89 3.05
N ASN A 32 -3.64 -9.48 2.89
CA ASN A 32 -4.35 -9.50 1.61
C ASN A 32 -4.71 -8.09 1.13
N ALA A 33 -5.20 -7.23 2.03
CA ALA A 33 -5.47 -5.83 1.70
C ALA A 33 -4.19 -5.09 1.26
N ILE A 34 -3.04 -5.37 1.89
CA ILE A 34 -1.74 -4.78 1.51
C ILE A 34 -1.29 -5.28 0.13
N ARG A 35 -1.44 -6.57 -0.18
CA ARG A 35 -1.14 -7.11 -1.53
C ARG A 35 -1.94 -6.37 -2.60
N ASN A 36 -3.25 -6.21 -2.39
CA ASN A 36 -4.10 -5.47 -3.31
C ASN A 36 -3.67 -4.00 -3.44
N LYS A 37 -3.31 -3.33 -2.33
CA LYS A 37 -2.79 -1.95 -2.38
C LYS A 37 -1.52 -1.84 -3.25
N ILE A 38 -0.59 -2.78 -3.14
CA ILE A 38 0.64 -2.79 -3.95
C ILE A 38 0.30 -2.99 -5.43
N VAL A 39 -0.53 -3.98 -5.76
CA VAL A 39 -0.95 -4.26 -7.14
C VAL A 39 -1.66 -3.06 -7.76
N LEU A 40 -2.58 -2.42 -7.04
CA LEU A 40 -3.30 -1.24 -7.52
C LEU A 40 -2.37 -0.05 -7.81
N ARG A 41 -1.30 0.14 -7.02
CA ARG A 41 -0.32 1.20 -7.27
C ARG A 41 0.47 0.97 -8.54
N VAL A 42 0.96 -0.26 -8.73
CA VAL A 42 1.68 -0.64 -9.94
C VAL A 42 0.77 -0.49 -11.15
N PHE A 43 -0.47 -0.99 -11.06
CA PHE A 43 -1.47 -0.86 -12.10
C PHE A 43 -1.73 0.61 -12.47
N ALA A 44 -1.89 1.50 -11.48
CA ALA A 44 -2.08 2.93 -11.73
C ALA A 44 -0.87 3.60 -12.41
N CYS A 45 0.35 3.18 -12.10
CA CYS A 45 1.56 3.70 -12.75
C CYS A 45 1.63 3.26 -14.21
N VAL A 46 1.41 1.96 -14.48
CA VAL A 46 1.40 1.40 -15.83
C VAL A 46 0.29 2.00 -16.68
N LYS A 47 -0.94 2.08 -16.13
CA LYS A 47 -2.11 2.64 -16.84
C LYS A 47 -1.88 4.08 -17.29
N ASN A 48 -1.20 4.89 -16.48
CA ASN A 48 -0.92 6.30 -16.78
C ASN A 48 0.47 6.51 -17.41
N ASN A 49 1.13 5.43 -17.85
CA ASN A 49 2.48 5.45 -18.42
C ASN A 49 3.46 6.35 -17.66
N ARG A 50 3.48 6.22 -16.32
CA ARG A 50 4.28 7.08 -15.45
C ARG A 50 5.05 6.29 -14.41
N MET A 51 6.15 6.85 -13.95
CA MET A 51 6.92 6.30 -12.85
C MET A 51 6.22 6.50 -11.50
N TYR A 52 6.47 5.59 -10.56
CA TYR A 52 5.97 5.71 -9.20
C TYR A 52 6.56 6.94 -8.50
N GLN A 53 5.71 7.70 -7.83
CA GLN A 53 6.09 8.84 -7.02
C GLN A 53 5.62 8.60 -5.58
N LYS A 54 6.55 8.69 -4.61
CA LYS A 54 6.25 8.46 -3.19
C LYS A 54 5.23 9.47 -2.65
N ASN A 55 5.42 10.73 -3.01
CA ASN A 55 4.49 11.81 -2.72
C ASN A 55 3.81 12.17 -4.04
N TYR A 56 2.69 11.52 -4.33
CA TYR A 56 1.94 11.80 -5.55
C TYR A 56 1.01 13.00 -5.33
N GLU A 57 1.25 14.08 -6.06
CA GLU A 57 0.36 15.23 -6.11
C GLU A 57 -0.68 15.00 -7.20
N TYR A 58 -1.96 15.09 -6.83
CA TYR A 58 -3.03 15.08 -7.79
C TYR A 58 -3.01 16.41 -8.54
N LEU A 59 -2.81 16.35 -9.86
CA LEU A 59 -3.12 17.48 -10.73
C LEU A 59 -4.65 17.57 -10.76
N LEU A 60 -5.21 18.41 -9.89
CA LEU A 60 -6.61 18.84 -9.97
C LEU A 60 -6.69 19.79 -11.18
N GLY A 61 -6.98 19.21 -12.35
CA GLY A 61 -7.31 19.95 -13.56
C GLY A 61 -8.76 20.40 -13.57
#